data_AF-A0A7I7PJD2-F1
#
_entry.id   AF-A0A7I7PJD2-F1
#
_cell.length_a   1.000
_cell.length_b   1.000
_cell.length_c   1.000
_cell.angle_alpha   90.00
_cell.angle_beta   90.00
_cell.angle_gamma   90.00
#
_symmetry.space_group_name_H-M   'P 1'
#
loop_
_entity.id
_entity.type
_entity.pdbx_description
1 polymer ?
#
loop_
_entity_poly.entity_id
_entity_poly.type
_entity_poly.pdbx_seq_one_letter_code
_entity_poly.pdbx_strand_id
1 'polypeptide(L)'
;MRQADVLGEDDRLVSVLHERLAAREVCELDGELGVLVAAIGSSHAAANARTAQVAAKLAAGTGWAAVTTAFVTGPQPSVPEAANQLRRRGARRLVIAPFFLAPGRLTDRVLAYARAADIPMAEPLGAHRLVVETVLDRYDQAVAAQAAA
;
A
#
# COMPACT_ATOMS: atom_id res chain seq x y z
N MET A 1 -10.65 -7.75 -27.26
CA MET A 1 -10.16 -8.01 -25.89
C MET A 1 -10.62 -6.86 -25.01
N ARG A 2 -11.16 -7.14 -23.82
CA ARG A 2 -11.58 -6.11 -22.84
C ARG A 2 -10.61 -6.11 -21.68
N GLN A 3 -10.46 -4.96 -21.07
CA GLN A 3 -9.63 -4.76 -19.91
C GLN A 3 -10.41 -3.93 -18.90
N ALA A 4 -10.55 -4.44 -17.68
CA ALA A 4 -11.10 -3.68 -16.57
C ALA A 4 -10.09 -2.63 -16.08
N ASP A 5 -10.58 -1.62 -15.37
CA ASP A 5 -9.72 -0.65 -14.71
C ASP A 5 -8.85 -1.32 -13.63
N VAL A 6 -7.74 -0.66 -13.29
CA VAL A 6 -6.88 -1.09 -12.17
C VAL A 6 -7.65 -1.04 -10.85
N LEU A 7 -7.28 -1.89 -9.89
CA LEU A 7 -7.89 -1.88 -8.56
C LEU A 7 -7.69 -0.54 -7.82
N GLY A 8 -6.55 0.11 -8.09
CA GLY A 8 -6.28 1.49 -7.65
C GLY A 8 -6.24 1.64 -6.13
N GLU A 9 -6.73 2.78 -5.67
CA GLU A 9 -6.80 3.26 -4.31
C GLU A 9 -8.15 2.98 -3.63
N ASP A 10 -8.87 1.93 -4.08
CA ASP A 10 -10.19 1.53 -3.56
C ASP A 10 -10.14 1.40 -2.03
N ASP A 11 -11.14 1.97 -1.34
CA ASP A 11 -11.14 2.08 0.13
C ASP A 11 -11.13 0.69 0.79
N ARG A 12 -11.67 -0.33 0.13
CA ARG A 12 -11.59 -1.71 0.58
C ARG A 12 -10.16 -2.20 0.69
N LEU A 13 -9.29 -1.85 -0.25
CA LEU A 13 -7.87 -2.22 -0.20
C LEU A 13 -7.13 -1.49 0.93
N VAL A 14 -7.54 -0.25 1.22
CA VAL A 14 -7.03 0.51 2.37
C VAL A 14 -7.48 -0.16 3.67
N SER A 15 -8.73 -0.61 3.76
CA SER A 15 -9.22 -1.40 4.91
C SER A 15 -8.40 -2.68 5.11
N VAL A 16 -8.07 -3.39 4.03
CA VAL A 16 -7.18 -4.57 4.14
C VAL A 16 -5.83 -4.18 4.72
N LEU A 17 -5.23 -3.05 4.32
CA LEU A 17 -3.97 -2.59 4.91
C LEU A 17 -4.10 -2.31 6.41
N HIS A 18 -5.19 -1.68 6.87
CA HIS A 18 -5.46 -1.53 8.31
C HIS A 18 -5.50 -2.89 9.01
N GLU A 19 -6.22 -3.87 8.45
CA GLU A 19 -6.30 -5.22 9.03
C GLU A 19 -4.93 -5.92 9.07
N ARG A 20 -4.10 -5.77 8.03
CA ARG A 20 -2.73 -6.32 8.00
C ARG A 20 -1.81 -5.68 9.02
N LEU A 21 -1.97 -4.38 9.28
CA LEU A 21 -1.22 -3.66 10.31
C LEU A 21 -1.70 -4.04 11.72
N ALA A 22 -3.01 -4.13 11.93
CA ALA A 22 -3.60 -4.55 13.20
C ALA A 22 -3.20 -5.99 13.57
N ALA A 23 -3.13 -6.91 12.60
CA ALA A 23 -2.62 -8.27 12.80
C ALA A 23 -1.13 -8.33 13.22
N ARG A 24 -0.41 -7.22 13.08
CA ARG A 24 0.96 -7.00 13.58
C ARG A 24 1.00 -6.19 14.88
N GLU A 25 -0.13 -6.07 15.55
CA GLU A 25 -0.26 -5.34 16.82
C GLU A 25 0.12 -3.86 16.69
N VAL A 26 -0.03 -3.28 15.49
CA VAL A 26 0.15 -1.85 15.26
C VAL A 26 -0.98 -1.10 15.95
N CYS A 27 -0.63 -0.21 16.88
CA CYS A 27 -1.57 0.69 17.53
C CYS A 27 -1.90 1.86 16.60
N GLU A 28 -3.19 2.09 16.32
CA GLU A 28 -3.64 3.19 15.46
C GLU A 28 -3.43 4.57 16.08
N LEU A 29 -3.24 4.66 17.39
CA LEU A 29 -3.05 5.92 18.12
C LEU A 29 -1.58 6.18 18.51
N ASP A 30 -0.63 5.43 17.95
CA ASP A 30 0.80 5.62 18.23
C ASP A 30 1.37 6.86 17.52
N GLY A 31 1.45 7.96 18.26
CA GLY A 31 2.05 9.24 17.85
C GLY A 31 3.51 9.21 17.42
N GLU A 32 4.21 8.10 17.63
CA GLU A 32 5.61 7.93 17.24
C GLU A 32 5.80 7.04 16.01
N LEU A 33 4.72 6.46 15.48
CA LEU A 33 4.79 5.50 14.39
C LEU A 33 4.82 6.17 13.02
N GLY A 34 5.74 5.73 12.17
CA GLY A 34 5.75 5.99 10.73
C GLY A 34 5.32 4.75 9.94
N VAL A 35 4.36 4.90 9.04
CA VAL A 35 3.91 3.79 8.17
C VAL A 35 4.39 4.02 6.73
N LEU A 36 5.08 3.03 6.18
CA LEU A 36 5.57 3.03 4.80
C LEU A 36 4.72 2.09 3.96
N VAL A 37 3.92 2.65 3.05
CA VAL A 37 3.17 1.87 2.06
C VAL A 37 4.10 1.50 0.91
N ALA A 38 4.50 0.23 0.81
CA ALA A 38 5.36 -0.23 -0.28
C ALA A 38 4.52 -0.67 -1.48
N ALA A 39 4.71 -0.04 -2.63
CA ALA A 39 4.01 -0.35 -3.88
C ALA A 39 5.01 -0.68 -5.01
N ILE A 40 4.53 -1.34 -6.06
CA ILE A 40 5.38 -1.73 -7.21
C ILE A 40 6.00 -0.49 -7.86
N GLY A 41 5.17 0.47 -8.25
CA GLY A 41 5.58 1.62 -9.06
C GLY A 41 5.49 1.35 -10.55
N SER A 42 5.13 2.39 -11.30
CA SER A 42 4.81 2.34 -12.72
C SER A 42 5.65 3.36 -13.49
N SER A 43 5.86 3.12 -14.78
CA SER A 43 6.34 4.15 -15.70
C SER A 43 5.30 5.26 -15.93
N HIS A 44 4.02 5.00 -15.62
CA HIS A 44 2.94 5.95 -15.76
C HIS A 44 2.82 6.83 -14.51
N ALA A 45 3.22 8.10 -14.62
CA ALA A 45 3.20 9.05 -13.49
C ALA A 45 1.81 9.20 -12.86
N ALA A 46 0.74 9.20 -13.65
CA ALA A 46 -0.64 9.27 -13.15
C ALA A 46 -1.02 8.06 -12.29
N ALA A 47 -0.52 6.86 -12.62
CA ALA A 47 -0.75 5.66 -11.82
C ALA A 47 -0.03 5.73 -10.46
N ASN A 48 1.20 6.25 -10.45
CA ASN A 48 1.95 6.47 -9.20
C ASN A 48 1.29 7.55 -8.33
N ALA A 49 0.85 8.66 -8.93
CA ALA A 49 0.15 9.73 -8.21
C ALA A 49 -1.13 9.23 -7.54
N ARG A 50 -1.89 8.37 -8.25
CA ARG A 50 -3.07 7.69 -7.71
C ARG A 50 -2.72 6.74 -6.57
N THR A 51 -1.67 5.92 -6.74
CA THR A 51 -1.21 4.98 -5.70
C THR A 51 -0.70 5.72 -4.46
N ALA A 52 -0.07 6.89 -4.63
CA ALA A 52 0.41 7.71 -3.52
C ALA A 52 -0.71 8.18 -2.59
N GLN A 53 -1.96 8.27 -3.08
CA GLN A 53 -3.13 8.61 -2.27
C GLN A 53 -3.46 7.53 -1.22
N VAL A 54 -3.03 6.29 -1.41
CA VAL A 54 -3.22 5.20 -0.43
C VAL A 54 -2.62 5.58 0.92
N ALA A 55 -1.45 6.23 0.94
CA ALA A 55 -0.84 6.70 2.19
C ALA A 55 -1.71 7.73 2.93
N ALA A 56 -2.32 8.67 2.20
CA ALA A 56 -3.19 9.68 2.81
C ALA A 56 -4.48 9.05 3.35
N LYS A 57 -5.08 8.12 2.60
CA LYS A 57 -6.26 7.37 3.05
C LYS A 57 -5.98 6.51 4.28
N LEU A 58 -4.85 5.81 4.29
CA LEU A 58 -4.42 4.95 5.40
C LEU A 58 -4.09 5.76 6.67
N ALA A 59 -3.63 7.00 6.52
CA ALA A 59 -3.38 7.90 7.64
C ALA A 59 -4.66 8.50 8.24
N ALA A 60 -5.78 8.48 7.50
CA ALA A 60 -6.98 9.16 7.92
C ALA A 60 -7.55 8.51 9.19
N GLY A 61 -7.75 9.31 10.24
CA GLY A 61 -8.29 8.84 11.51
C GLY A 61 -7.28 8.15 12.43
N THR A 62 -6.00 8.07 12.06
CA THR A 62 -4.94 7.52 12.92
C THR A 62 -4.18 8.62 13.65
N GLY A 63 -3.52 8.25 14.75
CA GLY A 63 -2.61 9.08 15.51
C GLY A 63 -1.16 8.98 15.06
N TRP A 64 -0.86 8.29 13.95
CA TRP A 64 0.52 8.05 13.51
C TRP A 64 1.27 9.34 13.18
N ALA A 65 2.58 9.35 13.44
CA ALA A 65 3.46 10.49 13.16
C ALA A 65 3.45 10.88 11.67
N ALA A 66 3.51 9.88 10.79
CA ALA A 66 3.44 10.08 9.34
C ALA A 66 3.14 8.77 8.59
N VAL A 67 2.53 8.90 7.42
CA VAL A 67 2.41 7.82 6.42
C VAL A 67 2.97 8.31 5.09
N THR A 68 3.67 7.46 4.36
CA THR A 68 4.14 7.77 3.00
C THR A 68 4.15 6.54 2.12
N THR A 69 4.10 6.74 0.80
CA THR A 69 4.23 5.66 -0.19
C THR A 69 5.67 5.57 -0.67
N ALA A 70 6.17 4.36 -0.90
CA ALA A 70 7.43 4.07 -1.56
C ALA A 70 7.21 3.17 -2.78
N PHE A 71 7.99 3.38 -3.84
CA PHE A 71 7.92 2.58 -5.06
C PHE A 71 9.16 1.68 -5.20
N VAL A 72 8.93 0.39 -5.45
CA VAL A 72 10.01 -0.62 -5.54
C VAL A 72 10.71 -0.61 -6.89
N THR A 73 9.98 -0.34 -7.97
CA THR A 73 10.46 -0.32 -9.36
C THR A 73 10.20 1.01 -10.06
N GLY A 74 9.46 1.92 -9.43
CA GLY A 74 9.08 3.22 -9.99
C GLY A 74 10.06 4.35 -9.65
N PRO A 75 9.75 5.59 -10.07
CA PRO A 75 10.49 6.77 -9.61
C PRO A 75 10.30 6.98 -8.10
N GLN A 76 11.14 7.86 -7.54
CA GLN A 76 11.24 8.13 -6.11
C GLN A 76 9.89 8.51 -5.44
N PRO A 77 9.73 8.25 -4.12
CA PRO A 77 10.78 7.74 -3.23
C PRO A 77 10.89 6.22 -3.23
N SER A 78 12.13 5.73 -3.20
CA SER A 78 12.49 4.34 -2.93
C SER A 78 12.20 4.00 -1.46
N VAL A 79 12.18 2.71 -1.12
CA VAL A 79 11.91 2.26 0.26
C VAL A 79 12.86 2.91 1.29
N PRO A 80 14.19 2.98 1.07
CA PRO A 80 15.08 3.65 2.00
C PRO A 80 14.83 5.16 2.12
N GLU A 81 14.52 5.83 1.03
CA GLU A 81 14.24 7.27 1.02
C GLU A 81 12.96 7.60 1.77
N ALA A 82 11.90 6.82 1.55
CA ALA A 82 10.64 6.93 2.26
C ALA A 82 10.81 6.67 3.77
N ALA A 83 11.59 5.67 4.16
CA ALA A 83 11.92 5.44 5.57
C ALA A 83 12.63 6.65 6.21
N ASN A 84 13.58 7.25 5.50
CA ASN A 84 14.25 8.47 5.94
C ASN A 84 13.31 9.69 5.99
N GLN A 85 12.36 9.80 5.06
CA GLN A 85 11.32 10.84 5.12
C GLN A 85 10.44 10.70 6.36
N LEU A 86 10.01 9.49 6.70
CA LEU A 86 9.21 9.23 7.90
C LEU A 86 9.96 9.64 9.17
N ARG A 87 11.25 9.27 9.28
CA ARG A 87 12.10 9.68 10.40
C ARG A 87 12.22 11.21 10.51
N ARG A 88 12.43 11.91 9.38
CA ARG A 88 12.46 13.39 9.36
C ARG A 88 11.13 14.03 9.77
N ARG A 89 10.02 13.32 9.61
CA ARG A 89 8.67 13.75 10.03
C ARG A 89 8.36 13.40 11.48
N GLY A 90 9.33 12.91 12.24
CA GLY A 90 9.19 12.64 13.68
C GLY A 90 8.87 11.19 14.05
N ALA A 91 8.76 10.28 13.07
CA ALA A 91 8.57 8.87 13.36
C ALA A 91 9.81 8.29 14.08
N ARG A 92 9.61 7.71 15.27
CA ARG A 92 10.65 7.01 16.04
C ARG A 92 10.66 5.52 15.78
N ARG A 93 9.53 4.97 15.34
CA ARG A 93 9.36 3.57 14.94
C ARG A 93 8.75 3.52 13.55
N LEU A 94 9.07 2.49 12.79
CA LEU A 94 8.58 2.33 11.43
C LEU A 94 7.89 0.98 11.28
N VAL A 95 6.93 0.90 10.37
CA VAL A 95 6.37 -0.36 9.87
C VAL A 95 6.13 -0.26 8.37
N ILE A 96 6.36 -1.37 7.65
CA ILE A 96 6.10 -1.45 6.20
C ILE A 96 4.77 -2.16 5.96
N ALA A 97 3.90 -1.52 5.20
CA ALA A 97 2.60 -2.02 4.74
C ALA A 97 2.69 -2.36 3.24
N PRO A 98 2.76 -3.65 2.84
CA PRO A 98 2.94 -4.00 1.44
C PRO A 98 1.62 -3.90 0.66
N PHE A 99 1.54 -2.95 -0.27
CA PHE A 99 0.43 -2.81 -1.22
C PHE A 99 0.63 -3.72 -2.44
N PHE A 100 0.65 -5.02 -2.18
CA PHE A 100 0.84 -6.09 -3.18
C PHE A 100 -0.25 -7.14 -3.01
N LEU A 101 -0.69 -7.74 -4.12
CA LEU A 101 -1.70 -8.81 -4.08
C LEU A 101 -1.15 -10.14 -3.59
N ALA A 102 0.15 -10.39 -3.74
CA ALA A 102 0.77 -11.66 -3.39
C ALA A 102 2.26 -11.50 -3.02
N PRO A 103 2.83 -12.48 -2.30
CA PRO A 103 4.28 -12.64 -2.18
C PRO A 103 4.97 -12.83 -3.54
N GLY A 104 6.25 -12.49 -3.63
CA GLY A 104 7.06 -12.65 -4.83
C GLY A 104 8.30 -11.75 -4.82
N ARG A 105 9.04 -11.74 -5.94
CA ARG A 105 10.37 -11.10 -6.03
C ARG A 105 10.43 -9.65 -5.54
N LEU A 106 9.39 -8.85 -5.77
CA LEU A 106 9.37 -7.45 -5.32
C LEU A 106 9.10 -7.33 -3.82
N THR A 107 8.18 -8.12 -3.27
CA THR A 107 7.95 -8.16 -1.83
C THR A 107 9.14 -8.78 -1.10
N ASP A 108 9.84 -9.75 -1.69
CA ASP A 108 11.09 -10.32 -1.14
C ASP A 108 12.20 -9.26 -1.03
N ARG A 109 12.32 -8.37 -2.01
CA ARG A 109 13.27 -7.24 -1.96
C ARG A 109 12.94 -6.27 -0.82
N VAL A 110 11.65 -5.96 -0.65
CA VAL A 110 11.19 -5.11 0.46
C VAL A 110 11.46 -5.78 1.80
N LEU A 111 11.18 -7.09 1.92
CA LEU A 111 11.42 -7.86 3.13
C LEU A 111 12.92 -7.93 3.47
N ALA A 112 13.79 -8.09 2.48
CA ALA A 112 15.24 -8.07 2.67
C ALA A 112 15.71 -6.71 3.24
N TYR A 113 15.21 -5.60 2.68
CA TYR A 113 15.46 -4.27 3.23
C TYR A 113 14.92 -4.13 4.66
N ALA A 114 13.68 -4.55 4.88
CA ALA A 114 13.00 -4.46 6.18
C ALA A 114 13.83 -5.16 7.27
N ARG A 115 14.31 -6.37 7.00
CA ARG A 115 15.18 -7.14 7.90
C ARG A 115 16.52 -6.44 8.17
N ALA A 116 17.17 -5.91 7.12
CA ALA A 116 18.44 -5.22 7.27
C ALA A 116 18.32 -3.90 8.06
N ALA A 117 17.16 -3.24 7.98
CA ALA A 117 16.87 -1.98 8.67
C ALA A 117 16.16 -2.15 10.02
N ASP A 118 15.92 -3.40 10.46
CA ASP A 118 15.12 -3.75 11.65
C ASP A 118 13.74 -3.08 11.67
N ILE A 119 13.04 -3.12 10.52
CA ILE A 119 11.69 -2.57 10.36
C ILE A 119 10.69 -3.72 10.21
N PRO A 120 9.66 -3.83 11.05
CA PRO A 120 8.60 -4.82 10.88
C PRO A 120 7.83 -4.60 9.57
N MET A 121 7.37 -5.70 8.96
CA MET A 121 6.62 -5.69 7.71
C MET A 121 5.34 -6.52 7.85
N ALA A 122 4.20 -5.92 7.48
CA ALA A 122 2.88 -6.58 7.39
C ALA A 122 2.84 -7.62 6.28
N GLU A 123 1.83 -8.49 6.32
CA GLU A 123 1.54 -9.35 5.17
C GLU A 123 1.04 -8.49 3.98
N PRO A 124 1.27 -8.94 2.73
CA PRO A 124 0.61 -8.37 1.56
C PRO A 124 -0.92 -8.44 1.68
N LEU A 125 -1.63 -7.73 0.80
CA LEU A 125 -3.10 -7.75 0.73
C LEU A 125 -3.63 -9.20 0.65
N GLY A 126 -3.01 -10.01 -0.20
CA GLY A 126 -3.33 -11.44 -0.33
C GLY A 126 -4.73 -11.67 -0.90
N ALA A 127 -5.23 -12.90 -0.76
CA ALA A 127 -6.58 -13.30 -1.15
C ALA A 127 -7.64 -12.85 -0.12
N HIS A 128 -7.53 -11.62 0.38
CA HIS A 128 -8.50 -11.08 1.32
C HIS A 128 -9.87 -10.92 0.65
N ARG A 129 -10.97 -11.16 1.38
CA ARG A 129 -12.34 -11.05 0.82
C ARG A 129 -12.57 -9.71 0.13
N LEU A 130 -12.12 -8.62 0.74
CA LEU A 130 -12.28 -7.27 0.19
C LEU A 130 -11.46 -7.04 -1.11
N VAL A 131 -10.34 -7.76 -1.28
CA VAL A 131 -9.59 -7.76 -2.55
C VAL A 131 -10.41 -8.45 -3.63
N VAL A 132 -11.01 -9.60 -3.32
CA VAL A 132 -11.88 -10.34 -4.26
C VAL A 132 -13.07 -9.50 -4.68
N GLU A 133 -13.76 -8.87 -3.74
CA GLU A 133 -14.88 -7.96 -4.04
C GLU A 133 -14.45 -6.80 -4.94
N THR A 134 -13.26 -6.23 -4.71
CA THR A 134 -12.73 -5.17 -5.56
C THR A 134 -12.50 -5.65 -7.00
N VAL A 135 -11.94 -6.86 -7.16
CA VAL A 135 -11.73 -7.47 -8.46
C VAL A 135 -13.05 -7.73 -9.18
N LEU A 136 -14.05 -8.28 -8.48
CA LEU A 136 -15.38 -8.55 -9.03
C LEU A 136 -16.08 -7.27 -9.49
N ASP A 137 -16.02 -6.19 -8.69
CA ASP A 137 -16.61 -4.91 -9.09
C ASP A 137 -15.97 -4.35 -10.37
N ARG A 138 -14.63 -4.39 -10.48
CA ARG A 138 -13.95 -3.93 -11.70
C ARG A 138 -14.35 -4.77 -12.91
N TYR A 139 -14.51 -6.07 -12.72
CA TYR A 139 -14.97 -6.99 -13.76
C TYR A 139 -16.40 -6.65 -14.21
N ASP A 140 -17.34 -6.54 -13.26
CA ASP A 140 -18.74 -6.26 -13.54
C ASP A 140 -18.93 -4.89 -14.23
N GLN A 141 -18.15 -3.88 -13.82
CA GLN A 141 -18.12 -2.57 -14.48
C GLN A 141 -17.69 -2.68 -15.95
N ALA A 142 -16.64 -3.44 -16.24
CA ALA A 142 -16.14 -3.64 -17.60
C ALA A 142 -17.12 -4.45 -18.49
N VAL A 143 -17.88 -5.37 -17.87
CA VAL A 143 -18.95 -6.12 -18.53
C VAL A 143 -20.18 -5.23 -18.75
N ALA A 144 -20.60 -4.42 -17.79
CA ALA A 144 -21.77 -3.55 -17.93
C ALA A 144 -21.57 -2.47 -19.01
N ALA A 145 -20.36 -1.90 -19.11
CA ALA A 145 -19.99 -0.98 -20.19
C ALA A 145 -20.07 -1.64 -21.58
N GLN A 146 -20.08 -2.98 -21.69
CA GLN A 146 -20.39 -3.71 -22.92
C GLN A 146 -21.84 -3.50 -23.35
N ALA A 147 -22.75 -3.73 -22.42
CA ALA A 147 -24.16 -3.91 -22.73
C ALA A 147 -24.80 -2.57 -23.12
N ALA A 148 -24.20 -1.47 -22.69
CA ALA A 148 -24.61 -0.11 -23.00
C ALA A 148 -23.99 0.46 -24.30
N ALA A 149 -23.05 -0.26 -24.95
CA ALA A 149 -22.34 0.17 -26.16
C ALA A 149 -22.83 -0.61 -27.39
#